data_AF-A0A8C5E3Y4-F1
#
_entry.id   AF-A0A8C5E3Y4-F1
#
_cell.length_a   1.000
_cell.length_b   1.000
_cell.length_c   1.000
_cell.angle_alpha   90.00
_cell.angle_beta   90.00
_cell.angle_gamma   90.00
#
_symmetry.space_group_name_H-M   'P 1'
#
loop_
_entity.id
_entity.type
_entity.pdbx_description
1 polymer ?
#
loop_
_entity_poly.entity_id
_entity_poly.type
_entity_poly.pdbx_seq_one_letter_code
_entity_poly.pdbx_strand_id
1 'polypeptide(L)'
;NMNHCNVMEQFNPSLRNLVNLGKNYEKSVTAMILSGKVYFDALSKIGENAIVSPASRELGVVLMEIAECHRKVYSELEENFKRFHRETIVELEKKTEMDVKYMNATFKRYQSEHKLKQDSLDRTQTDLRKLRRKSQGKHASKYEIKQNEYLETISTRQMDMQKFMADGFKEALLEEKRRFCFLADKHCMFSYQTCNFHEKAKEVLSLRLPSWQEKCSDISNVPDSVLTMIEELSTTPEPSPKVEHNHRNNMVSMVPPPAPPLKAQISPLANMFNPDLGEGNLSRSASQSSGLNMGKKTRVITIFPHTAGNNDTLLSFDDGDIISVLIQEEKDGWLYGELDKTRQRGWFPSSYCRPHTDPVITNSNPGMPVHSPSVVSLSEPVYEAEPVLRLKHHLIMGCTLIIYFFFLCRGGNPFSTVKLRPTVTNDRSAPKI
;
A
#
# COMPACT_ATOMS: atom_id res chain seq x y z
N ASN A 1 15.63 29.95 16.47
CA ASN A 1 16.21 28.63 16.81
C ASN A 1 15.18 27.52 16.65
N MET A 2 14.16 27.42 17.51
CA MET A 2 13.19 26.30 17.50
C MET A 2 12.68 25.86 16.11
N ASN A 3 12.10 26.75 15.29
CA ASN A 3 11.63 26.38 13.94
C ASN A 3 12.75 25.99 12.96
N HIS A 4 13.98 26.49 13.14
CA HIS A 4 15.12 26.06 12.32
C HIS A 4 15.50 24.61 12.65
N CYS A 5 15.57 24.28 13.94
CA CYS A 5 15.75 22.90 14.41
C CYS A 5 14.61 22.01 13.90
N ASN A 6 13.34 22.42 14.06
CA ASN A 6 12.20 21.63 13.57
C ASN A 6 12.30 21.31 12.07
N VAL A 7 12.61 22.30 11.24
CA VAL A 7 12.75 22.11 9.78
C VAL A 7 13.97 21.26 9.42
N MET A 8 15.12 21.46 10.07
CA MET A 8 16.38 20.80 9.70
C MET A 8 16.56 19.41 10.30
N GLU A 9 16.02 19.17 11.50
CA GLU A 9 16.22 17.95 12.30
C GLU A 9 14.99 17.02 12.24
N GLN A 10 13.79 17.53 11.96
CA GLN A 10 12.57 16.71 11.83
C GLN A 10 12.00 16.71 10.40
N PHE A 11 11.65 17.87 9.84
CA PHE A 11 10.93 17.93 8.56
C PHE A 11 11.78 17.40 7.39
N ASN A 12 12.97 17.97 7.17
CA ASN A 12 13.80 17.60 6.02
C ASN A 12 14.29 16.12 6.06
N PRO A 13 14.68 15.54 7.23
CA PRO A 13 14.93 14.10 7.34
C PRO A 13 13.68 13.25 7.06
N SER A 14 12.51 13.63 7.57
CA SER A 14 11.24 12.94 7.31
C SER A 14 10.87 12.97 5.82
N LEU A 15 11.14 14.09 5.13
CA LEU A 15 10.88 14.23 3.70
C LEU A 15 11.82 13.36 2.85
N ARG A 16 13.10 13.20 3.25
CA ARG A 16 14.02 12.22 2.62
C ARG A 16 13.51 10.78 2.80
N ASN A 17 13.00 10.45 3.99
CA ASN A 17 12.41 9.14 4.22
C ASN A 17 11.17 8.92 3.36
N LEU A 18 10.29 9.93 3.22
CA LEU A 18 9.12 9.86 2.35
C LEU A 18 9.49 9.68 0.86
N VAL A 19 10.54 10.35 0.38
CA VAL A 19 11.09 10.13 -0.98
C VAL A 19 11.55 8.68 -1.16
N ASN A 20 12.24 8.11 -0.17
CA ASN A 20 12.67 6.70 -0.22
C ASN A 20 11.48 5.72 -0.18
N LEU A 21 10.45 6.01 0.62
CA LEU A 21 9.20 5.24 0.65
C LEU A 21 8.45 5.32 -0.69
N GLY A 22 8.38 6.50 -1.31
CA GLY A 22 7.83 6.68 -2.66
C GLY A 22 8.56 5.85 -3.72
N LYS A 23 9.90 5.88 -3.71
CA LYS A 23 10.76 5.05 -4.58
C LYS A 23 10.59 3.55 -4.35
N ASN A 24 10.19 3.12 -3.15
CA ASN A 24 9.90 1.72 -2.87
C ASN A 24 8.47 1.34 -3.28
N TYR A 25 7.49 2.23 -3.08
CA TYR A 25 6.11 2.03 -3.55
C TYR A 25 6.05 1.89 -5.08
N GLU A 26 6.76 2.75 -5.81
CA GLU A 26 6.92 2.67 -7.27
C GLU A 26 7.45 1.30 -7.74
N LYS A 27 8.53 0.80 -7.11
CA LYS A 27 9.09 -0.52 -7.42
C LYS A 27 8.09 -1.64 -7.18
N SER A 28 7.35 -1.61 -6.07
CA SER A 28 6.32 -2.61 -5.76
C SER A 28 5.20 -2.62 -6.80
N VAL A 29 4.77 -1.45 -7.28
CA VAL A 29 3.77 -1.35 -8.35
C VAL A 29 4.32 -1.81 -9.69
N THR A 30 5.59 -1.54 -10.00
CA THR A 30 6.26 -2.05 -11.21
C THR A 30 6.36 -3.58 -11.19
N ALA A 31 6.70 -4.17 -10.04
CA ALA A 31 6.72 -5.62 -9.85
C ALA A 31 5.32 -6.24 -10.01
N MET A 32 4.29 -5.63 -9.40
CA MET A 32 2.89 -6.04 -9.57
C MET A 32 2.45 -6.00 -11.04
N ILE A 33 2.78 -4.94 -11.78
CA ILE A 33 2.50 -4.79 -13.21
C ILE A 33 3.19 -5.89 -14.03
N LEU A 34 4.44 -6.22 -13.71
CA LEU A 34 5.19 -7.27 -14.40
C LEU A 34 4.57 -8.66 -14.18
N SER A 35 4.28 -9.02 -12.92
CA SER A 35 3.60 -10.27 -12.59
C SER A 35 2.20 -10.36 -13.20
N GLY A 36 1.47 -9.24 -13.23
CA GLY A 36 0.16 -9.13 -13.87
C GLY A 36 0.22 -9.36 -15.38
N LYS A 37 1.20 -8.78 -16.09
CA LYS A 37 1.43 -9.03 -17.53
C LYS A 37 1.65 -10.53 -17.79
N VAL A 38 2.56 -11.18 -17.05
CA VAL A 38 2.82 -12.63 -17.17
C VAL A 38 1.56 -13.49 -16.95
N TYR A 39 0.72 -13.15 -15.96
CA TYR A 39 -0.54 -13.86 -15.70
C TYR A 39 -1.53 -13.73 -16.88
N PHE A 40 -1.72 -12.53 -17.42
CA PHE A 40 -2.67 -12.32 -18.52
C PHE A 40 -2.15 -12.80 -19.88
N ASP A 41 -0.83 -12.82 -20.11
CA ASP A 41 -0.26 -13.47 -21.28
C ASP A 41 -0.48 -15.00 -21.24
N ALA A 42 -0.39 -15.61 -20.06
CA ALA A 42 -0.77 -17.02 -19.88
C ALA A 42 -2.28 -17.25 -20.08
N LEU A 43 -3.15 -16.37 -19.58
CA LEU A 43 -4.59 -16.42 -19.81
C LEU A 43 -4.94 -16.30 -21.31
N SER A 44 -4.30 -15.37 -22.01
CA SER A 44 -4.43 -15.21 -23.46
C SER A 44 -4.03 -16.49 -24.20
N LYS A 45 -2.98 -17.19 -23.74
CA LYS A 45 -2.55 -18.45 -24.37
C LYS A 45 -3.51 -19.61 -24.16
N ILE A 46 -4.25 -19.64 -23.04
CA ILE A 46 -5.37 -20.57 -22.84
C ILE A 46 -6.51 -20.22 -23.82
N GLY A 47 -6.80 -18.93 -24.01
CA GLY A 47 -7.77 -18.45 -25.01
C GLY A 47 -7.43 -18.86 -26.45
N GLU A 48 -6.15 -18.74 -26.85
CA GLU A 48 -5.65 -19.23 -28.15
C GLU A 48 -5.86 -20.73 -28.33
N ASN A 49 -5.70 -21.55 -27.28
CA ASN A 49 -5.96 -22.98 -27.38
C ASN A 49 -7.47 -23.26 -27.51
N ALA A 50 -8.31 -22.51 -26.80
CA ALA A 50 -9.77 -22.67 -26.81
C ALA A 50 -10.43 -22.20 -28.13
N ILE A 51 -9.83 -21.25 -28.87
CA ILE A 51 -10.39 -20.72 -30.13
C ILE A 51 -10.38 -21.74 -31.29
N VAL A 52 -9.48 -22.73 -31.22
CA VAL A 52 -9.31 -23.79 -32.23
C VAL A 52 -10.47 -24.78 -32.18
N SER A 53 -10.96 -25.09 -30.97
CA SER A 53 -12.11 -25.96 -30.75
C SER A 53 -13.41 -25.23 -31.15
N PRO A 54 -14.21 -25.76 -32.10
CA PRO A 54 -15.46 -25.13 -32.52
C PRO A 54 -16.46 -24.94 -31.38
N ALA A 55 -16.49 -25.86 -30.40
CA ALA A 55 -17.41 -25.81 -29.26
C ALA A 55 -17.03 -24.78 -28.17
N SER A 56 -15.77 -24.34 -28.13
CA SER A 56 -15.27 -23.38 -27.11
C SER A 56 -14.75 -22.07 -27.72
N ARG A 57 -15.03 -21.82 -29.00
CA ARG A 57 -14.43 -20.73 -29.76
C ARG A 57 -14.67 -19.36 -29.13
N GLU A 58 -15.91 -19.10 -28.70
CA GLU A 58 -16.29 -17.80 -28.13
C GLU A 58 -15.69 -17.57 -26.74
N LEU A 59 -15.58 -18.63 -25.93
CA LEU A 59 -14.87 -18.59 -24.65
C LEU A 59 -13.38 -18.27 -24.86
N GLY A 60 -12.77 -18.81 -25.92
CA GLY A 60 -11.41 -18.45 -26.33
C GLY A 60 -11.25 -16.95 -26.62
N VAL A 61 -12.20 -16.35 -27.35
CA VAL A 61 -12.24 -14.91 -27.59
C VAL A 61 -12.40 -14.13 -26.28
N VAL A 62 -13.32 -14.53 -25.39
CA VAL A 62 -13.54 -13.88 -24.08
C VAL A 62 -12.26 -13.87 -23.25
N LEU A 63 -11.53 -14.99 -23.14
CA LEU A 63 -10.28 -15.09 -22.39
C LEU A 63 -9.19 -14.15 -22.94
N MET A 64 -9.08 -14.05 -24.27
CA MET A 64 -8.13 -13.12 -24.93
C MET A 64 -8.53 -11.65 -24.74
N GLU A 65 -9.83 -11.32 -24.77
CA GLU A 65 -10.32 -9.96 -24.50
C GLU A 65 -10.12 -9.53 -23.05
N ILE A 66 -10.34 -10.42 -22.08
CA ILE A 66 -10.07 -10.18 -20.65
C ILE A 66 -8.59 -9.86 -20.45
N ALA A 67 -7.69 -10.69 -21.00
CA ALA A 67 -6.25 -10.48 -20.94
C ALA A 67 -5.85 -9.11 -21.52
N GLU A 68 -6.35 -8.78 -22.70
CA GLU A 68 -6.06 -7.52 -23.38
C GLU A 68 -6.57 -6.28 -22.62
N CYS A 69 -7.76 -6.37 -22.00
CA CYS A 69 -8.28 -5.28 -21.16
C CYS A 69 -7.42 -5.07 -19.91
N HIS A 70 -6.97 -6.13 -19.23
CA HIS A 70 -6.07 -6.00 -18.10
C HIS A 70 -4.68 -5.48 -18.49
N ARG A 71 -4.13 -5.87 -19.66
CA ARG A 71 -2.88 -5.28 -20.19
C ARG A 71 -3.01 -3.77 -20.43
N LYS A 72 -4.16 -3.29 -20.92
CA LYS A 72 -4.45 -1.85 -21.06
C LYS A 72 -4.50 -1.13 -19.71
N VAL A 73 -5.23 -1.67 -18.74
CA VAL A 73 -5.30 -1.12 -17.37
C VAL A 73 -3.92 -1.04 -16.72
N TYR A 74 -3.09 -2.08 -16.83
CA TYR A 74 -1.73 -2.03 -16.29
C TYR A 74 -0.79 -1.07 -17.03
N SER A 75 -1.01 -0.82 -18.33
CA SER A 75 -0.22 0.16 -19.10
C SER A 75 -0.55 1.60 -18.69
N GLU A 76 -1.83 1.92 -18.44
CA GLU A 76 -2.26 3.19 -17.85
C GLU A 76 -1.73 3.38 -16.42
N LEU A 77 -1.72 2.32 -15.60
CA LEU A 77 -1.13 2.36 -14.26
C LEU A 77 0.39 2.62 -14.30
N GLU A 78 1.10 2.01 -15.25
CA GLU A 78 2.54 2.19 -15.43
C GLU A 78 2.87 3.66 -15.76
N GLU A 79 2.10 4.31 -16.63
CA GLU A 79 2.33 5.71 -16.98
C GLU A 79 1.85 6.68 -15.89
N ASN A 80 0.83 6.32 -15.10
CA ASN A 80 0.48 7.05 -13.86
C ASN A 80 1.66 7.04 -12.87
N PHE A 81 2.33 5.90 -12.66
CA PHE A 81 3.49 5.83 -11.77
C PHE A 81 4.73 6.55 -12.32
N LYS A 82 4.94 6.57 -13.64
CA LYS A 82 5.95 7.44 -14.27
C LYS A 82 5.67 8.93 -14.07
N ARG A 83 4.40 9.36 -13.96
CA ARG A 83 4.04 10.73 -13.54
C ARG A 83 4.35 10.96 -12.07
N PHE A 84 3.92 10.07 -11.18
CA PHE A 84 4.25 10.13 -9.74
C PHE A 84 5.76 10.29 -9.49
N HIS A 85 6.59 9.54 -10.20
CA HIS A 85 8.05 9.68 -10.15
C HIS A 85 8.52 11.09 -10.53
N ARG A 86 8.17 11.55 -11.74
CA ARG A 86 8.64 12.84 -12.29
C ARG A 86 8.10 14.04 -11.51
N GLU A 87 6.82 14.01 -11.15
CA GLU A 87 6.08 15.17 -10.67
C GLU A 87 6.08 15.27 -9.14
N THR A 88 6.15 14.13 -8.43
CA THR A 88 6.25 14.06 -6.96
C THR A 88 7.65 13.66 -6.49
N ILE A 89 8.15 12.45 -6.77
CA ILE A 89 9.39 11.94 -6.16
C ILE A 89 10.59 12.86 -6.43
N VAL A 90 10.89 13.13 -7.71
CA VAL A 90 12.03 13.97 -8.14
C VAL A 90 11.93 15.39 -7.60
N GLU A 91 10.72 15.93 -7.55
CA GLU A 91 10.46 17.31 -7.10
C GLU A 91 10.54 17.47 -5.58
N LEU A 92 10.10 16.47 -4.80
CA LEU A 92 10.32 16.45 -3.34
C LEU A 92 11.82 16.31 -3.01
N GLU A 93 12.55 15.47 -3.74
CA GLU A 93 13.99 15.27 -3.58
C GLU A 93 14.78 16.57 -3.85
N LYS A 94 14.58 17.14 -5.05
CA LYS A 94 15.12 18.45 -5.47
C LYS A 94 14.75 19.59 -4.52
N LYS A 95 13.51 19.63 -4.02
CA LYS A 95 13.10 20.60 -2.99
C LYS A 95 13.94 20.45 -1.73
N THR A 96 14.09 19.23 -1.23
CA THR A 96 14.79 18.93 0.04
C THR A 96 16.28 19.31 -0.02
N GLU A 97 16.94 19.11 -1.15
CA GLU A 97 18.33 19.54 -1.35
C GLU A 97 18.49 21.07 -1.37
N MET A 98 17.59 21.77 -2.06
CA MET A 98 17.61 23.23 -2.12
C MET A 98 17.21 23.87 -0.79
N ASP A 99 16.30 23.23 -0.04
CA ASP A 99 15.83 23.71 1.24
C ASP A 99 16.94 23.76 2.30
N VAL A 100 17.76 22.71 2.37
CA VAL A 100 18.94 22.64 3.25
C VAL A 100 19.90 23.80 2.98
N LYS A 101 20.12 24.17 1.70
CA LYS A 101 20.98 25.31 1.32
C LYS A 101 20.35 26.65 1.72
N TYR A 102 19.06 26.81 1.43
CA TYR A 102 18.29 28.04 1.71
C TYR A 102 18.13 28.32 3.21
N MET A 103 17.81 27.31 4.02
CA MET A 103 17.65 27.45 5.48
C MET A 103 18.96 27.85 6.16
N ASN A 104 20.08 27.20 5.81
CA ASN A 104 21.40 27.55 6.33
C ASN A 104 21.79 29.00 5.98
N ALA A 105 21.53 29.46 4.76
CA ALA A 105 21.81 30.84 4.36
C ALA A 105 20.93 31.85 5.11
N THR A 106 19.62 31.59 5.18
CA THR A 106 18.63 32.48 5.83
C THR A 106 18.87 32.57 7.34
N PHE A 107 19.21 31.46 8.01
CA PHE A 107 19.51 31.45 9.44
C PHE A 107 20.81 32.18 9.77
N LYS A 108 21.87 32.01 8.97
CA LYS A 108 23.12 32.78 9.13
C LYS A 108 22.90 34.28 8.92
N ARG A 109 22.07 34.67 7.95
CA ARG A 109 21.68 36.07 7.72
C ARG A 109 20.95 36.64 8.94
N TYR A 110 19.90 35.97 9.43
CA TYR A 110 19.14 36.39 10.61
C TYR A 110 20.03 36.55 11.85
N GLN A 111 20.91 35.58 12.15
CA GLN A 111 21.86 35.69 13.27
C GLN A 111 22.79 36.91 13.15
N SER A 112 23.27 37.19 11.94
CA SER A 112 24.18 38.31 11.68
C SER A 112 23.48 39.66 11.88
N GLU A 113 22.28 39.84 11.32
CA GLU A 113 21.47 41.05 11.50
C GLU A 113 21.04 41.24 12.97
N HIS A 114 20.63 40.15 13.65
CA HIS A 114 20.30 40.16 15.07
C HIS A 114 21.48 40.66 15.91
N LYS A 115 22.69 40.12 15.67
CA LYS A 115 23.89 40.53 16.39
C LYS A 115 24.24 42.00 16.11
N LEU A 116 24.18 42.45 14.85
CA LEU A 116 24.45 43.84 14.50
C LEU A 116 23.49 44.82 15.19
N LYS A 117 22.19 44.48 15.29
CA LYS A 117 21.19 45.25 16.04
C LYS A 117 21.47 45.25 17.56
N GLN A 118 21.76 44.08 18.14
CA GLN A 118 22.10 43.93 19.56
C GLN A 118 23.35 44.75 19.93
N ASP A 119 24.47 44.54 19.22
CA ASP A 119 25.72 45.25 19.45
C ASP A 119 25.54 46.77 19.29
N SER A 120 24.63 47.22 18.40
CA SER A 120 24.29 48.64 18.21
C SER A 120 23.50 49.23 19.38
N LEU A 121 22.56 48.47 19.94
CA LEU A 121 21.82 48.86 21.14
C LEU A 121 22.76 48.94 22.36
N ASP A 122 23.59 47.92 22.58
CA ASP A 122 24.48 47.83 23.73
C ASP A 122 25.59 48.89 23.72
N ARG A 123 26.11 49.26 22.55
CA ARG A 123 27.03 50.42 22.41
C ARG A 123 26.38 51.71 22.94
N THR A 124 25.16 52.02 22.48
CA THR A 124 24.50 53.28 22.87
C THR A 124 23.97 53.27 24.31
N GLN A 125 23.53 52.11 24.84
CA GLN A 125 23.32 51.97 26.28
C GLN A 125 24.62 52.23 27.08
N THR A 126 25.74 51.72 26.61
CA THR A 126 27.05 51.91 27.24
C THR A 126 27.50 53.37 27.21
N ASP A 127 27.26 54.08 26.10
CA ASP A 127 27.60 55.51 25.99
C ASP A 127 26.67 56.41 26.83
N LEU A 128 25.38 56.08 26.97
CA LEU A 128 24.50 56.72 27.95
C LEU A 128 25.00 56.50 29.39
N ARG A 129 25.45 55.28 29.73
CA ARG A 129 26.05 54.98 31.05
C ARG A 129 27.34 55.79 31.27
N LYS A 130 28.18 56.00 30.25
CA LYS A 130 29.35 56.89 30.30
C LYS A 130 28.95 58.36 30.49
N LEU A 131 27.92 58.84 29.77
CA LEU A 131 27.45 60.22 29.89
C LEU A 131 26.91 60.51 31.30
N ARG A 132 26.09 59.61 31.85
CA ARG A 132 25.54 59.72 33.21
C ARG A 132 26.60 59.80 34.31
N ARG A 133 27.78 59.19 34.11
CA ARG A 133 28.93 59.34 35.02
C ARG A 133 29.60 60.72 34.91
N LYS A 134 29.49 61.40 33.76
CA LYS A 134 30.05 62.75 33.54
C LYS A 134 29.10 63.86 33.99
N SER A 135 27.78 63.63 34.02
CA SER A 135 26.79 64.62 34.42
C SER A 135 26.64 64.82 35.94
N GLN A 136 27.23 63.96 36.77
CA GLN A 136 27.22 64.09 38.25
C GLN A 136 28.14 65.20 38.81
N GLY A 137 28.81 65.97 37.94
CA GLY A 137 29.62 67.14 38.33
C GLY A 137 28.84 68.47 38.35
N LYS A 138 29.53 69.59 38.63
CA LYS A 138 28.96 70.95 38.76
C LYS A 138 28.26 71.55 37.53
N HIS A 139 28.04 70.78 36.45
CA HIS A 139 27.41 71.22 35.21
C HIS A 139 26.42 70.18 34.64
N ALA A 140 25.58 69.59 35.50
CA ALA A 140 24.64 68.52 35.12
C ALA A 140 23.74 68.87 33.92
N SER A 141 23.13 70.06 33.92
CA SER A 141 22.21 70.55 32.87
C SER A 141 22.85 70.62 31.48
N LYS A 142 24.18 70.81 31.38
CA LYS A 142 24.92 70.82 30.10
C LYS A 142 24.81 69.48 29.35
N TYR A 143 24.49 68.39 30.04
CA TYR A 143 24.39 67.05 29.48
C TYR A 143 22.94 66.54 29.34
N GLU A 144 21.95 67.31 29.78
CA GLU A 144 20.55 66.86 29.89
C GLU A 144 19.90 66.61 28.54
N ILE A 145 20.02 67.56 27.60
CA ILE A 145 19.54 67.42 26.21
C ILE A 145 20.15 66.16 25.58
N LYS A 146 21.47 65.99 25.69
CA LYS A 146 22.21 64.84 25.13
C LYS A 146 21.88 63.52 25.83
N GLN A 147 21.49 63.55 27.10
CA GLN A 147 20.96 62.37 27.79
C GLN A 147 19.59 61.96 27.24
N ASN A 148 18.74 62.93 26.88
CA ASN A 148 17.43 62.67 26.30
C ASN A 148 17.55 62.15 24.85
N GLU A 149 18.44 62.74 24.03
CA GLU A 149 18.82 62.20 22.70
C GLU A 149 19.21 60.71 22.77
N TYR A 150 20.03 60.33 23.76
CA TYR A 150 20.44 58.94 23.96
C TYR A 150 19.29 58.04 24.42
N LEU A 151 18.36 58.53 25.25
CA LEU A 151 17.20 57.76 25.69
C LEU A 151 16.22 57.50 24.55
N GLU A 152 15.93 58.51 23.73
CA GLU A 152 15.12 58.38 22.51
C GLU A 152 15.78 57.40 21.52
N THR A 153 17.09 57.54 21.28
CA THR A 153 17.86 56.64 20.43
C THR A 153 17.81 55.18 20.92
N ILE A 154 17.84 54.96 22.24
CA ILE A 154 17.70 53.62 22.84
C ILE A 154 16.28 53.09 22.65
N SER A 155 15.24 53.90 22.88
CA SER A 155 13.84 53.53 22.69
C SER A 155 13.58 53.08 21.24
N THR A 156 13.99 53.88 20.25
CA THR A 156 13.86 53.54 18.82
C THR A 156 14.59 52.25 18.47
N ARG A 157 15.83 52.06 18.95
CA ARG A 157 16.59 50.81 18.71
C ARG A 157 15.98 49.58 19.41
N GLN A 158 15.33 49.77 20.56
CA GLN A 158 14.57 48.70 21.22
C GLN A 158 13.32 48.33 20.40
N MET A 159 12.57 49.30 19.89
CA MET A 159 11.44 49.06 18.98
C MET A 159 11.88 48.35 17.69
N ASP A 160 12.97 48.80 17.06
CA ASP A 160 13.57 48.19 15.87
C ASP A 160 14.05 46.75 16.09
N MET A 161 14.43 46.40 17.33
CA MET A 161 14.85 45.05 17.71
C MET A 161 13.64 44.15 17.98
N GLN A 162 12.64 44.63 18.71
CA GLN A 162 11.39 43.90 18.94
C GLN A 162 10.65 43.62 17.62
N LYS A 163 10.55 44.62 16.74
CA LYS A 163 9.99 44.46 15.39
C LYS A 163 10.76 43.42 14.57
N PHE A 164 12.09 43.50 14.53
CA PHE A 164 12.93 42.54 13.81
C PHE A 164 12.74 41.09 14.31
N MET A 165 12.62 40.89 15.63
CA MET A 165 12.34 39.56 16.19
C MET A 165 10.92 39.06 15.84
N ALA A 166 9.91 39.94 15.88
CA ALA A 166 8.54 39.60 15.53
C ALA A 166 8.38 39.25 14.04
N ASP A 167 8.95 40.06 13.15
CA ASP A 167 8.96 39.81 11.70
C ASP A 167 9.77 38.53 11.37
N GLY A 168 10.91 38.30 12.04
CA GLY A 168 11.70 37.08 11.89
C GLY A 168 10.98 35.80 12.34
N PHE A 169 10.22 35.87 13.44
CA PHE A 169 9.39 34.75 13.91
C PHE A 169 8.21 34.48 12.95
N LYS A 170 7.56 35.54 12.47
CA LYS A 170 6.48 35.47 11.48
C LYS A 170 6.94 34.80 10.18
N GLU A 171 8.07 35.23 9.61
CA GLU A 171 8.59 34.59 8.39
C GLU A 171 9.03 33.14 8.64
N ALA A 172 9.56 32.79 9.82
CA ALA A 172 9.89 31.39 10.15
C ALA A 172 8.63 30.48 10.15
N LEU A 173 7.49 30.96 10.66
CA LEU A 173 6.21 30.23 10.59
C LEU A 173 5.62 30.18 9.17
N LEU A 174 5.76 31.25 8.39
CA LEU A 174 5.33 31.26 6.99
C LEU A 174 6.18 30.31 6.14
N GLU A 175 7.48 30.24 6.39
CA GLU A 175 8.41 29.27 5.82
C GLU A 175 8.02 27.83 6.15
N GLU A 176 7.75 27.52 7.42
CA GLU A 176 7.24 26.21 7.84
C GLU A 176 5.94 25.84 7.09
N LYS A 177 4.97 26.77 7.04
CA LYS A 177 3.73 26.58 6.26
C LYS A 177 3.99 26.36 4.76
N ARG A 178 4.90 27.12 4.13
CA ARG A 178 5.27 26.99 2.70
C ARG A 178 5.74 25.56 2.38
N ARG A 179 6.46 24.89 3.30
CA ARG A 179 6.93 23.50 3.14
C ARG A 179 5.79 22.48 3.18
N PHE A 180 4.91 22.57 4.18
CA PHE A 180 3.75 21.68 4.27
C PHE A 180 2.75 21.88 3.11
N CYS A 181 2.52 23.13 2.67
CA CYS A 181 1.67 23.40 1.50
C CYS A 181 2.24 22.76 0.21
N PHE A 182 3.55 22.84 -0.03
CA PHE A 182 4.19 22.17 -1.18
C PHE A 182 4.07 20.64 -1.10
N LEU A 183 4.26 20.06 0.09
CA LEU A 183 4.10 18.62 0.28
C LEU A 183 2.65 18.15 0.01
N ALA A 184 1.67 18.91 0.49
CA ALA A 184 0.26 18.64 0.27
C ALA A 184 -0.13 18.76 -1.22
N ASP A 185 0.28 19.85 -1.88
CA ASP A 185 0.04 20.10 -3.31
C ASP A 185 0.47 18.93 -4.21
N LYS A 186 1.69 18.41 -4.00
CA LYS A 186 2.19 17.24 -4.75
C LYS A 186 1.35 15.97 -4.51
N HIS A 187 0.88 15.74 -3.29
CA HIS A 187 0.03 14.59 -2.98
C HIS A 187 -1.42 14.77 -3.44
N CYS A 188 -1.94 16.00 -3.49
CA CYS A 188 -3.22 16.30 -4.14
C CYS A 188 -3.15 16.00 -5.65
N MET A 189 -2.06 16.40 -6.32
CA MET A 189 -1.84 16.09 -7.74
C MET A 189 -1.77 14.58 -8.00
N PHE A 190 -1.00 13.83 -7.19
CA PHE A 190 -0.93 12.37 -7.31
C PHE A 190 -2.27 11.67 -7.00
N SER A 191 -3.04 12.17 -6.01
CA SER A 191 -4.38 11.67 -5.69
C SER A 191 -5.35 11.88 -6.86
N TYR A 192 -5.29 13.05 -7.51
CA TYR A 192 -6.08 13.36 -8.70
C TYR A 192 -5.72 12.45 -9.89
N GLN A 193 -4.43 12.26 -10.16
CA GLN A 193 -3.96 11.34 -11.22
C GLN A 193 -4.40 9.90 -10.97
N THR A 194 -4.36 9.45 -9.71
CA THR A 194 -4.83 8.12 -9.28
C THR A 194 -6.35 7.98 -9.41
N CYS A 195 -7.12 9.02 -9.11
CA CYS A 195 -8.58 9.05 -9.34
C CYS A 195 -8.90 8.86 -10.83
N ASN A 196 -8.26 9.64 -11.72
CA ASN A 196 -8.44 9.53 -13.16
C ASN A 196 -8.05 8.15 -13.71
N PHE A 197 -6.99 7.52 -13.15
CA PHE A 197 -6.62 6.14 -13.48
C PHE A 197 -7.74 5.14 -13.12
N HIS A 198 -8.31 5.24 -11.90
CA HIS A 198 -9.39 4.34 -11.48
C HIS A 198 -10.68 4.55 -12.30
N GLU A 199 -10.97 5.77 -12.73
CA GLU A 199 -12.10 6.07 -13.63
C GLU A 199 -11.92 5.40 -15.01
N LYS A 200 -10.74 5.57 -15.66
CA LYS A 200 -10.40 4.84 -16.89
C LYS A 200 -10.47 3.33 -16.73
N ALA A 201 -9.91 2.79 -15.64
CA ALA A 201 -9.89 1.35 -15.41
C ALA A 201 -11.30 0.77 -15.24
N LYS A 202 -12.18 1.51 -14.56
CA LYS A 202 -13.61 1.20 -14.46
C LYS A 202 -14.29 1.27 -15.83
N GLU A 203 -14.04 2.29 -16.64
CA GLU A 203 -14.62 2.44 -17.98
C GLU A 203 -14.26 1.23 -18.87
N VAL A 204 -12.97 0.91 -19.00
CA VAL A 204 -12.47 -0.22 -19.80
C VAL A 204 -13.11 -1.56 -19.41
N LEU A 205 -13.25 -1.83 -18.10
CA LEU A 205 -13.83 -3.08 -17.62
C LEU A 205 -15.37 -3.11 -17.73
N SER A 206 -16.04 -2.02 -17.35
CA SER A 206 -17.52 -1.96 -17.33
C SER A 206 -18.15 -2.00 -18.73
N LEU A 207 -17.44 -1.52 -19.76
CA LEU A 207 -17.86 -1.61 -21.15
C LEU A 207 -17.87 -3.06 -21.69
N ARG A 208 -17.07 -3.97 -21.11
CA ARG A 208 -16.88 -5.34 -21.63
C ARG A 208 -17.46 -6.43 -20.75
N LEU A 209 -17.50 -6.24 -19.42
CA LEU A 209 -17.95 -7.25 -18.47
C LEU A 209 -19.32 -7.88 -18.80
N PRO A 210 -20.37 -7.13 -19.20
CA PRO A 210 -21.67 -7.73 -19.51
C PRO A 210 -21.63 -8.71 -20.68
N SER A 211 -20.93 -8.38 -21.78
CA SER A 211 -20.86 -9.25 -22.97
C SER A 211 -19.89 -10.42 -22.80
N TRP A 212 -19.00 -10.37 -21.81
CA TRP A 212 -18.25 -11.55 -21.36
C TRP A 212 -19.11 -12.48 -20.49
N GLN A 213 -19.99 -11.94 -19.65
CA GLN A 213 -20.90 -12.74 -18.82
C GLN A 213 -21.94 -13.46 -19.69
N GLU A 214 -22.54 -12.75 -20.66
CA GLU A 214 -23.49 -13.28 -21.65
C GLU A 214 -22.93 -14.49 -22.42
N LYS A 215 -21.70 -14.35 -22.96
CA LYS A 215 -20.97 -15.44 -23.65
C LYS A 215 -20.56 -16.60 -22.75
N CYS A 216 -20.65 -16.46 -21.43
CA CYS A 216 -20.29 -17.50 -20.46
C CYS A 216 -21.51 -18.20 -19.83
N SER A 217 -22.74 -17.70 -20.03
CA SER A 217 -23.95 -18.31 -19.43
C SER A 217 -24.34 -19.64 -20.07
N ASP A 218 -24.14 -19.79 -21.38
CA ASP A 218 -24.72 -20.86 -22.20
C ASP A 218 -23.84 -22.12 -22.27
N ILE A 219 -23.39 -22.61 -21.11
CA ILE A 219 -22.48 -23.76 -20.96
C ILE A 219 -23.01 -25.04 -21.64
N SER A 220 -24.33 -25.19 -21.74
CA SER A 220 -25.00 -26.36 -22.36
C SER A 220 -25.25 -26.21 -23.86
N ASN A 221 -25.00 -25.04 -24.46
CA ASN A 221 -25.44 -24.73 -25.81
C ASN A 221 -24.36 -25.10 -26.83
N VAL A 222 -24.65 -26.06 -27.70
CA VAL A 222 -23.71 -26.57 -28.71
C VAL A 222 -23.84 -25.71 -29.97
N PRO A 223 -22.78 -25.00 -30.42
CA PRO A 223 -22.89 -24.11 -31.58
C PRO A 223 -23.35 -24.83 -32.84
N ASP A 224 -24.16 -24.18 -33.67
CA ASP A 224 -24.76 -24.78 -34.89
C ASP A 224 -23.73 -25.49 -35.78
N SER A 225 -22.53 -24.93 -35.93
CA SER A 225 -21.44 -25.55 -36.70
C SER A 225 -20.96 -26.91 -36.19
N VAL A 226 -21.17 -27.20 -34.90
CA VAL A 226 -20.92 -28.51 -34.27
C VAL A 226 -22.13 -29.42 -34.42
N LEU A 227 -23.34 -28.89 -34.32
CA LEU A 227 -24.58 -29.63 -34.59
C LEU A 227 -24.60 -30.16 -36.03
N THR A 228 -24.25 -29.35 -37.03
CA THR A 228 -24.17 -29.80 -38.43
C THR A 228 -23.07 -30.83 -38.66
N MET A 229 -21.91 -30.71 -38.00
CA MET A 229 -20.86 -31.76 -38.04
C MET A 229 -21.31 -33.07 -37.41
N ILE A 230 -22.18 -33.04 -36.38
CA ILE A 230 -22.81 -34.23 -35.79
C ILE A 230 -23.88 -34.80 -36.72
N GLU A 231 -24.67 -33.94 -37.37
CA GLU A 231 -25.71 -34.34 -38.32
C GLU A 231 -25.13 -35.04 -39.56
N GLU A 232 -24.07 -34.48 -40.17
CA GLU A 232 -23.33 -35.12 -41.28
C GLU A 232 -22.84 -36.53 -40.90
N LEU A 233 -22.25 -36.69 -39.71
CA LEU A 233 -21.80 -38.00 -39.18
C LEU A 233 -22.96 -38.97 -38.88
N SER A 234 -24.19 -38.48 -38.69
CA SER A 234 -25.38 -39.31 -38.46
C SER A 234 -26.00 -39.84 -39.75
N THR A 235 -25.69 -39.25 -40.91
CA THR A 235 -26.26 -39.68 -42.19
C THR A 235 -25.64 -40.98 -42.70
N THR A 236 -26.37 -42.08 -42.56
CA THR A 236 -25.99 -43.35 -43.19
C THR A 236 -26.13 -43.24 -44.72
N PRO A 237 -25.14 -43.70 -45.52
CA PRO A 237 -25.25 -43.69 -46.98
C PRO A 237 -26.38 -44.62 -47.47
N GLU A 238 -27.12 -44.19 -48.49
CA GLU A 238 -28.27 -44.94 -49.00
C GLU A 238 -27.90 -46.33 -49.56
N PRO A 239 -28.75 -47.35 -49.36
CA PRO A 239 -28.59 -48.65 -50.01
C PRO A 239 -28.96 -48.56 -51.49
N SER A 240 -27.97 -48.77 -52.38
CA SER A 240 -28.19 -48.69 -53.83
C SER A 240 -29.26 -49.70 -54.33
N PRO A 241 -30.03 -49.38 -55.39
CA PRO A 241 -31.15 -50.21 -55.82
C PRO A 241 -30.75 -51.64 -56.23
N LYS A 242 -31.54 -52.63 -55.79
CA LYS A 242 -31.38 -54.02 -56.21
C LYS A 242 -31.86 -54.19 -57.66
N VAL A 243 -31.00 -54.69 -58.54
CA VAL A 243 -31.37 -55.16 -59.87
C VAL A 243 -31.60 -56.66 -59.82
N GLU A 244 -32.78 -57.11 -60.25
CA GLU A 244 -33.09 -58.53 -60.40
C GLU A 244 -32.36 -59.15 -61.60
N HIS A 245 -31.93 -60.41 -61.47
CA HIS A 245 -31.69 -61.25 -62.64
C HIS A 245 -32.02 -62.73 -62.37
N ASN A 246 -32.64 -63.37 -63.35
CA ASN A 246 -33.18 -64.72 -63.24
C ASN A 246 -32.19 -65.82 -63.68
N HIS A 247 -32.49 -67.06 -63.25
CA HIS A 247 -31.69 -68.26 -63.47
C HIS A 247 -31.30 -68.54 -64.95
N ARG A 248 -30.07 -69.04 -65.15
CA ARG A 248 -29.83 -70.20 -66.05
C ARG A 248 -28.58 -70.99 -65.63
N ASN A 249 -28.65 -72.31 -65.75
CA ASN A 249 -27.56 -73.23 -65.41
C ASN A 249 -26.52 -73.32 -66.55
N ASN A 250 -25.21 -73.38 -66.23
CA ASN A 250 -24.43 -74.63 -66.26
C ASN A 250 -23.03 -74.48 -65.59
N MET A 251 -22.30 -75.59 -65.43
CA MET A 251 -21.00 -75.69 -64.73
C MET A 251 -19.80 -75.08 -65.48
N VAL A 252 -18.79 -74.62 -64.72
CA VAL A 252 -17.45 -75.27 -64.56
C VAL A 252 -16.69 -74.61 -63.40
N SER A 253 -15.83 -75.37 -62.71
CA SER A 253 -15.05 -74.90 -61.56
C SER A 253 -13.69 -74.30 -61.94
N MET A 254 -13.32 -73.17 -61.31
CA MET A 254 -11.92 -72.82 -60.98
C MET A 254 -11.87 -71.90 -59.73
N VAL A 255 -10.76 -71.95 -59.00
CA VAL A 255 -10.57 -71.30 -57.69
C VAL A 255 -9.75 -70.01 -57.84
N PRO A 256 -10.18 -68.87 -57.25
CA PRO A 256 -9.38 -67.63 -57.22
C PRO A 256 -8.28 -67.66 -56.12
N PRO A 257 -7.15 -66.96 -56.32
CA PRO A 257 -5.99 -67.02 -55.41
C PRO A 257 -6.16 -66.18 -54.12
N PRO A 258 -5.39 -66.50 -53.05
CA PRO A 258 -5.45 -65.78 -51.77
C PRO A 258 -4.77 -64.40 -51.81
N ALA A 259 -5.34 -63.44 -51.07
CA ALA A 259 -4.82 -62.07 -50.95
C ALA A 259 -3.79 -61.91 -49.79
N PRO A 260 -2.86 -60.93 -49.86
CA PRO A 260 -1.81 -60.77 -48.84
C PRO A 260 -2.30 -60.13 -47.52
N PRO A 261 -1.72 -60.51 -46.36
CA PRO A 261 -2.08 -59.92 -45.07
C PRO A 261 -1.33 -58.60 -44.81
N LEU A 262 -1.98 -57.46 -45.09
CA LEU A 262 -1.53 -56.15 -44.60
C LEU A 262 -2.33 -55.77 -43.35
N LYS A 263 -1.60 -55.43 -42.26
CA LYS A 263 -2.21 -55.01 -40.99
C LYS A 263 -2.83 -53.62 -41.14
N ALA A 264 -4.11 -53.47 -40.79
CA ALA A 264 -4.74 -52.17 -40.68
C ALA A 264 -4.03 -51.30 -39.63
N GLN A 265 -3.83 -50.02 -39.95
CA GLN A 265 -3.45 -49.01 -38.96
C GLN A 265 -4.66 -48.68 -38.09
N ILE A 266 -4.49 -48.62 -36.77
CA ILE A 266 -5.55 -48.27 -35.82
C ILE A 266 -5.44 -46.77 -35.53
N SER A 267 -6.55 -46.03 -35.62
CA SER A 267 -6.57 -44.58 -35.32
C SER A 267 -6.25 -44.29 -33.84
N PRO A 268 -5.71 -43.10 -33.49
CA PRO A 268 -5.12 -42.84 -32.17
C PRO A 268 -6.08 -42.83 -30.96
N LEU A 269 -7.38 -43.01 -31.17
CA LEU A 269 -8.43 -42.74 -30.18
C LEU A 269 -8.68 -43.90 -29.20
N ALA A 270 -8.16 -45.10 -29.48
CA ALA A 270 -8.50 -46.33 -28.74
C ALA A 270 -7.86 -46.46 -27.34
N ASN A 271 -6.81 -45.69 -27.03
CA ASN A 271 -5.97 -45.93 -25.84
C ASN A 271 -6.45 -45.27 -24.54
N MET A 272 -7.63 -44.65 -24.50
CA MET A 272 -8.08 -43.81 -23.37
C MET A 272 -9.10 -44.48 -22.43
N PHE A 273 -9.56 -45.70 -22.73
CA PHE A 273 -10.61 -46.39 -21.97
C PHE A 273 -10.33 -47.88 -21.72
N ASN A 274 -9.37 -48.21 -20.85
CA ASN A 274 -9.47 -49.41 -20.00
C ASN A 274 -8.61 -49.29 -18.72
N PRO A 275 -9.21 -49.27 -17.52
CA PRO A 275 -8.48 -49.40 -16.25
C PRO A 275 -8.59 -50.84 -15.70
N ASP A 276 -7.46 -51.50 -15.45
CA ASP A 276 -7.42 -52.85 -14.84
C ASP A 276 -6.72 -52.85 -13.48
N LEU A 277 -7.21 -53.70 -12.57
CA LEU A 277 -6.79 -53.83 -11.18
C LEU A 277 -6.03 -55.15 -10.97
N GLY A 278 -5.04 -55.17 -10.08
CA GLY A 278 -4.31 -56.39 -9.72
C GLY A 278 -3.25 -56.18 -8.64
N GLU A 279 -3.61 -56.45 -7.38
CA GLU A 279 -2.73 -56.23 -6.22
C GLU A 279 -1.81 -57.43 -5.88
N GLY A 280 -0.61 -57.09 -5.38
CA GLY A 280 0.01 -57.79 -4.24
C GLY A 280 0.79 -59.09 -4.53
N ASN A 281 1.58 -59.62 -3.59
CA ASN A 281 1.99 -59.14 -2.25
C ASN A 281 3.28 -59.93 -1.88
N LEU A 282 4.31 -59.44 -1.18
CA LEU A 282 4.39 -59.31 0.29
C LEU A 282 5.76 -58.79 0.79
N SER A 283 5.77 -58.35 2.06
CA SER A 283 6.93 -58.25 2.99
C SER A 283 8.11 -57.35 2.60
N ARG A 284 8.20 -56.10 3.07
CA ARG A 284 8.51 -55.62 4.45
C ARG A 284 9.87 -56.04 5.03
N SER A 285 10.74 -55.05 5.23
CA SER A 285 11.25 -54.69 6.57
C SER A 285 11.83 -53.28 6.63
N ALA A 286 11.99 -52.79 7.86
CA ALA A 286 12.56 -51.52 8.34
C ALA A 286 13.93 -51.13 7.73
N SER A 287 14.43 -49.87 7.79
CA SER A 287 13.86 -48.55 8.13
C SER A 287 14.95 -47.46 7.93
N GLN A 288 14.61 -46.18 8.15
CA GLN A 288 15.55 -45.07 8.43
C GLN A 288 16.61 -44.74 7.34
N SER A 289 16.44 -43.58 6.70
CA SER A 289 17.32 -42.44 7.01
C SER A 289 16.79 -41.13 6.43
N SER A 290 16.07 -40.35 7.23
CA SER A 290 15.90 -38.91 6.97
C SER A 290 17.22 -38.22 7.31
N GLY A 291 17.86 -37.56 6.34
CA GLY A 291 19.16 -36.90 6.53
C GLY A 291 19.41 -35.83 5.46
N LEU A 292 19.58 -34.54 5.79
CA LEU A 292 19.43 -33.88 7.08
C LEU A 292 18.49 -32.69 6.95
N ASN A 293 17.40 -32.75 7.71
CA ASN A 293 16.63 -31.56 8.02
C ASN A 293 17.43 -30.75 9.05
N MET A 294 17.88 -29.55 8.67
CA MET A 294 17.79 -28.41 9.59
C MET A 294 16.74 -27.45 9.01
N GLY A 295 15.56 -28.04 8.74
CA GLY A 295 14.43 -27.37 8.14
C GLY A 295 14.08 -26.13 8.96
N LYS A 296 14.08 -24.99 8.29
CA LYS A 296 13.64 -23.73 8.88
C LYS A 296 12.15 -23.87 9.18
N LYS A 297 11.81 -24.29 10.41
CA LYS A 297 10.45 -24.13 10.95
C LYS A 297 10.09 -22.66 10.74
N THR A 298 9.12 -22.40 9.87
CA THR A 298 8.58 -21.06 9.65
C THR A 298 8.06 -20.59 11.01
N ARG A 299 8.81 -19.71 11.67
CA ARG A 299 8.44 -19.15 12.97
C ARG A 299 7.89 -17.75 12.75
N VAL A 300 6.88 -17.43 13.53
CA VAL A 300 6.31 -16.10 13.60
C VAL A 300 6.39 -15.61 15.04
N ILE A 301 6.51 -14.30 15.19
CA ILE A 301 6.43 -13.63 16.49
C ILE A 301 5.14 -12.83 16.53
N THR A 302 4.40 -12.96 17.63
CA THR A 302 3.14 -12.28 17.84
C THR A 302 3.37 -10.78 18.04
N ILE A 303 2.39 -9.97 17.65
CA ILE A 303 2.39 -8.50 17.78
C ILE A 303 1.12 -7.97 18.48
N PHE A 304 0.19 -8.87 18.80
CA PHE A 304 -1.00 -8.64 19.61
C PHE A 304 -1.31 -9.94 20.37
N PRO A 305 -1.80 -9.89 21.62
CA PRO A 305 -2.22 -11.07 22.37
C PRO A 305 -3.54 -11.64 21.85
N HIS A 306 -3.75 -12.95 22.04
CA HIS A 306 -4.97 -13.66 21.67
C HIS A 306 -5.34 -14.70 22.74
N THR A 307 -6.63 -14.80 23.07
CA THR A 307 -7.13 -15.71 24.10
C THR A 307 -8.23 -16.59 23.53
N ALA A 308 -7.99 -17.90 23.47
CA ALA A 308 -8.90 -18.91 22.93
C ALA A 308 -10.21 -19.07 23.73
N GLY A 309 -10.27 -18.54 24.95
CA GLY A 309 -11.38 -18.77 25.88
C GLY A 309 -11.50 -20.26 26.20
N ASN A 310 -12.67 -20.84 25.91
CA ASN A 310 -12.97 -22.26 26.13
C ASN A 310 -12.86 -23.10 24.83
N ASN A 311 -12.17 -22.62 23.80
CA ASN A 311 -12.07 -23.31 22.51
C ASN A 311 -10.72 -24.00 22.32
N ASP A 312 -10.67 -25.31 22.59
CA ASP A 312 -9.48 -26.17 22.48
C ASP A 312 -8.86 -26.24 21.06
N THR A 313 -9.55 -25.73 20.03
CA THR A 313 -9.00 -25.67 18.65
C THR A 313 -8.17 -24.41 18.39
N LEU A 314 -8.27 -23.37 19.23
CA LEU A 314 -7.59 -22.09 19.08
C LEU A 314 -6.37 -22.00 20.00
N LEU A 315 -5.32 -21.31 19.55
CA LEU A 315 -4.10 -21.10 20.32
C LEU A 315 -4.17 -19.79 21.12
N SER A 316 -3.98 -19.86 22.44
CA SER A 316 -3.79 -18.67 23.29
C SER A 316 -2.31 -18.27 23.33
N PHE A 317 -2.03 -16.97 23.24
CA PHE A 317 -0.67 -16.41 23.28
C PHE A 317 -0.68 -14.94 23.69
N ASP A 318 0.45 -14.47 24.20
CA ASP A 318 0.69 -13.07 24.59
C ASP A 318 1.37 -12.30 23.44
N ASP A 319 1.63 -11.00 23.63
CA ASP A 319 2.51 -10.23 22.74
C ASP A 319 3.99 -10.68 22.86
N GLY A 320 4.71 -10.70 21.73
CA GLY A 320 6.11 -11.13 21.67
C GLY A 320 6.36 -12.65 21.76
N ASP A 321 5.33 -13.48 21.86
CA ASP A 321 5.41 -14.94 21.82
C ASP A 321 5.90 -15.46 20.46
N ILE A 322 6.60 -16.59 20.46
CA ILE A 322 7.09 -17.24 19.24
C ILE A 322 6.26 -18.51 18.96
N ILE A 323 5.68 -18.58 17.76
CA ILE A 323 4.88 -19.72 17.29
C ILE A 323 5.62 -20.39 16.12
N SER A 324 5.85 -21.69 16.25
CA SER A 324 6.31 -22.56 15.17
C SER A 324 5.12 -22.94 14.28
N VAL A 325 5.05 -22.39 13.08
CA VAL A 325 3.97 -22.71 12.11
C VAL A 325 4.09 -24.18 11.67
N LEU A 326 2.98 -24.90 11.74
CA LEU A 326 2.87 -26.31 11.37
C LEU A 326 2.16 -26.50 10.02
N ILE A 327 1.16 -25.65 9.72
CA ILE A 327 0.52 -25.55 8.40
C ILE A 327 0.83 -24.17 7.84
N GLN A 328 1.62 -24.13 6.76
CA GLN A 328 2.11 -22.89 6.15
C GLN A 328 1.13 -22.29 5.11
N GLU A 329 0.09 -23.04 4.74
CA GLU A 329 -1.04 -22.53 3.97
C GLU A 329 -2.00 -21.78 4.90
N GLU A 330 -2.17 -20.48 4.66
CA GLU A 330 -3.16 -19.64 5.34
C GLU A 330 -4.57 -19.93 4.79
N LYS A 331 -5.54 -20.13 5.69
CA LYS A 331 -6.96 -20.31 5.33
C LYS A 331 -7.79 -19.26 6.05
N ASP A 332 -8.45 -18.40 5.27
CA ASP A 332 -9.39 -17.38 5.74
C ASP A 332 -8.85 -16.48 6.87
N GLY A 333 -7.55 -16.16 6.84
CA GLY A 333 -6.86 -15.35 7.85
C GLY A 333 -6.27 -16.13 9.03
N TRP A 334 -6.31 -17.47 9.01
CA TRP A 334 -5.84 -18.34 10.09
C TRP A 334 -4.67 -19.24 9.67
N LEU A 335 -3.76 -19.46 10.62
CA LEU A 335 -2.63 -20.38 10.54
C LEU A 335 -2.71 -21.40 11.69
N TYR A 336 -2.14 -22.59 11.50
CA TYR A 336 -2.03 -23.61 12.56
C TYR A 336 -0.58 -23.78 12.99
N GLY A 337 -0.32 -23.76 14.30
CA GLY A 337 1.04 -23.78 14.84
C GLY A 337 1.15 -24.30 16.26
N GLU A 338 2.39 -24.36 16.75
CA GLU A 338 2.78 -24.76 18.09
C GLU A 338 3.46 -23.58 18.80
N LEU A 339 2.93 -23.17 19.97
CA LEU A 339 3.50 -22.10 20.77
C LEU A 339 4.77 -22.61 21.48
N ASP A 340 5.94 -21.99 21.21
CA ASP A 340 7.22 -22.54 21.65
C ASP A 340 7.39 -22.59 23.18
N LYS A 341 6.66 -21.73 23.93
CA LYS A 341 6.69 -21.68 25.42
C LYS A 341 5.84 -22.74 26.13
N THR A 342 4.67 -23.11 25.60
CA THR A 342 3.75 -24.10 26.25
C THR A 342 3.66 -25.44 25.51
N ARG A 343 4.15 -25.52 24.27
CA ARG A 343 3.92 -26.63 23.32
C ARG A 343 2.43 -26.90 23.00
N GLN A 344 1.53 -26.00 23.38
CA GLN A 344 0.14 -26.03 22.94
C GLN A 344 0.06 -25.79 21.43
N ARG A 345 -0.96 -26.37 20.79
CA ARG A 345 -1.20 -26.27 19.35
C ARG A 345 -2.64 -25.83 19.09
N GLY A 346 -2.82 -25.00 18.09
CA GLY A 346 -4.14 -24.47 17.73
C GLY A 346 -4.06 -23.53 16.54
N TRP A 347 -5.23 -23.09 16.08
CA TRP A 347 -5.38 -22.04 15.09
C TRP A 347 -5.16 -20.67 15.72
N PHE A 348 -4.48 -19.77 14.99
CA PHE A 348 -4.26 -18.38 15.38
C PHE A 348 -4.41 -17.44 14.17
N PRO A 349 -4.81 -16.17 14.36
CA PRO A 349 -4.90 -15.22 13.26
C PRO A 349 -3.51 -14.88 12.70
N SER A 350 -3.34 -14.95 11.37
CA SER A 350 -2.10 -14.56 10.67
C SER A 350 -1.73 -13.10 10.94
N SER A 351 -2.73 -12.23 10.98
CA SER A 351 -2.64 -10.78 11.21
C SER A 351 -2.18 -10.38 12.62
N TYR A 352 -2.20 -11.31 13.59
CA TYR A 352 -1.69 -11.10 14.94
C TYR A 352 -0.18 -11.41 15.04
N CYS A 353 0.46 -11.76 13.91
CA CYS A 353 1.81 -12.26 13.83
C CYS A 353 2.64 -11.57 12.72
N ARG A 354 3.97 -11.63 12.84
CA ARG A 354 4.92 -11.27 11.78
C ARG A 354 6.02 -12.31 11.66
N PRO A 355 6.70 -12.45 10.51
CA PRO A 355 7.80 -13.39 10.35
C PRO A 355 8.90 -13.19 11.41
N HIS A 356 9.23 -14.25 12.13
CA HIS A 356 10.36 -14.28 13.06
C HIS A 356 11.61 -14.73 12.29
N THR A 357 12.65 -13.91 12.34
CA THR A 357 13.98 -14.27 11.83
C THR A 357 14.93 -14.36 13.01
N ASP A 358 15.53 -15.54 13.22
CA ASP A 358 16.51 -15.71 14.27
C ASP A 358 17.73 -14.81 14.02
N PRO A 359 18.16 -13.99 14.99
CA PRO A 359 19.44 -13.31 14.89
C PRO A 359 20.57 -14.36 14.96
N VAL A 360 21.39 -14.44 13.92
CA VAL A 360 22.61 -15.27 13.94
C VAL A 360 23.52 -14.74 15.05
N ILE A 361 23.81 -15.60 16.02
CA ILE A 361 24.46 -15.21 17.27
C ILE A 361 25.86 -14.63 17.02
N THR A 362 26.03 -13.35 17.37
CA THR A 362 27.35 -12.78 17.72
C THR A 362 27.19 -12.04 19.04
N ASN A 363 28.05 -12.35 20.01
CA ASN A 363 27.81 -12.02 21.42
C ASN A 363 28.13 -10.56 21.77
N SER A 364 27.14 -9.80 22.28
CA SER A 364 27.26 -8.97 23.50
C SER A 364 25.94 -8.24 23.81
N ASN A 365 25.81 -7.77 25.06
CA ASN A 365 24.58 -7.28 25.71
C ASN A 365 24.97 -6.11 26.66
N PRO A 366 24.05 -5.33 27.28
CA PRO A 366 22.69 -4.89 26.92
C PRO A 366 22.55 -3.34 26.79
N GLY A 367 21.39 -2.81 26.36
CA GLY A 367 21.13 -1.36 26.40
C GLY A 367 19.76 -0.89 25.87
N MET A 368 18.70 -1.09 26.65
CA MET A 368 17.31 -0.60 26.45
C MET A 368 16.94 0.42 27.55
N PRO A 369 15.76 1.08 27.58
CA PRO A 369 14.58 1.04 26.68
C PRO A 369 14.33 2.43 25.97
N VAL A 370 13.15 2.98 25.58
CA VAL A 370 11.71 2.81 25.94
C VAL A 370 10.72 3.41 24.89
N HIS A 371 9.43 3.06 25.06
CA HIS A 371 8.20 3.85 24.79
C HIS A 371 7.54 3.98 23.40
N SER A 372 6.47 3.18 23.24
CA SER A 372 5.23 3.46 22.49
C SER A 372 4.29 4.41 23.28
N PRO A 373 3.18 4.89 22.65
CA PRO A 373 1.84 4.41 23.05
C PRO A 373 0.96 4.02 21.82
N SER A 374 0.17 2.95 21.86
CA SER A 374 -1.19 2.80 22.47
C SER A 374 -2.23 3.81 21.92
N VAL A 375 -3.26 3.41 21.14
CA VAL A 375 -4.39 2.46 21.37
C VAL A 375 -5.53 3.05 22.20
N VAL A 376 -6.72 3.14 21.59
CA VAL A 376 -8.06 3.02 22.19
C VAL A 376 -8.96 2.30 21.18
N SER A 377 -9.87 1.45 21.66
CA SER A 377 -10.87 0.68 20.89
C SER A 377 -12.29 1.07 21.35
N LEU A 378 -13.33 0.75 20.56
CA LEU A 378 -14.69 0.46 21.04
C LEU A 378 -15.53 -0.25 19.95
N SER A 379 -16.64 -0.87 20.37
CA SER A 379 -17.20 -2.08 19.74
C SER A 379 -18.58 -1.94 19.07
N GLU A 380 -18.98 -2.99 18.35
CA GLU A 380 -20.29 -3.16 17.68
C GLU A 380 -21.48 -3.33 18.64
N PRO A 381 -22.72 -3.38 18.12
CA PRO A 381 -23.38 -4.69 18.07
C PRO A 381 -24.00 -5.09 16.71
N VAL A 382 -24.25 -6.39 16.55
CA VAL A 382 -24.73 -7.10 15.35
C VAL A 382 -26.27 -7.17 15.29
N TYR A 383 -26.84 -7.15 14.07
CA TYR A 383 -27.98 -8.00 13.65
C TYR A 383 -28.00 -8.16 12.12
N GLU A 384 -28.83 -9.08 11.62
CA GLU A 384 -28.53 -9.94 10.45
C GLU A 384 -29.42 -9.69 9.20
N ALA A 385 -29.10 -10.40 8.11
CA ALA A 385 -29.83 -10.60 6.83
C ALA A 385 -29.40 -9.77 5.58
N GLU A 386 -29.03 -10.52 4.55
CA GLU A 386 -28.83 -10.18 3.12
C GLU A 386 -30.21 -10.03 2.38
N PRO A 387 -30.32 -9.63 1.08
CA PRO A 387 -29.25 -9.54 0.09
C PRO A 387 -29.18 -8.26 -0.81
N VAL A 388 -28.14 -8.20 -1.66
CA VAL A 388 -27.99 -7.39 -2.89
C VAL A 388 -28.45 -5.92 -2.84
N LEU A 389 -27.50 -4.99 -2.60
CA LEU A 389 -27.42 -3.66 -3.29
C LEU A 389 -26.21 -2.76 -2.91
N ARG A 390 -25.42 -3.10 -1.88
CA ARG A 390 -24.49 -2.14 -1.22
C ARG A 390 -23.21 -1.72 -1.98
N LEU A 391 -22.88 -2.31 -3.14
CA LEU A 391 -21.60 -2.04 -3.82
C LEU A 391 -21.44 -0.60 -4.36
N LYS A 392 -22.50 0.22 -4.37
CA LYS A 392 -22.46 1.62 -4.82
C LYS A 392 -22.10 2.66 -3.75
N HIS A 393 -22.11 2.33 -2.44
CA HIS A 393 -21.92 3.34 -1.37
C HIS A 393 -20.51 3.38 -0.75
N HIS A 394 -19.80 2.25 -0.64
CA HIS A 394 -18.50 2.22 0.06
C HIS A 394 -17.39 3.02 -0.65
N LEU A 395 -17.38 3.06 -1.99
CA LEU A 395 -16.36 3.79 -2.75
C LEU A 395 -16.50 5.32 -2.65
N ILE A 396 -17.72 5.82 -2.39
CA ILE A 396 -17.98 7.26 -2.23
C ILE A 396 -17.60 7.72 -0.82
N MET A 397 -17.95 6.93 0.21
CA MET A 397 -17.68 7.26 1.62
C MET A 397 -16.19 7.44 1.93
N GLY A 398 -15.30 6.67 1.29
CA GLY A 398 -13.85 6.83 1.47
C GLY A 398 -13.33 8.21 1.05
N CYS A 399 -13.91 8.81 0.01
CA CYS A 399 -13.48 10.11 -0.50
C CYS A 399 -14.05 11.28 0.32
N THR A 400 -15.32 11.20 0.76
CA THR A 400 -15.93 12.25 1.60
C THR A 400 -15.40 12.26 3.03
N LEU A 401 -15.03 11.11 3.60
CA LEU A 401 -14.42 11.06 4.95
C LEU A 401 -13.11 11.84 5.04
N ILE A 402 -12.24 11.75 4.03
CA ILE A 402 -10.97 12.50 3.98
C ILE A 402 -11.25 14.02 4.00
N ILE A 403 -12.23 14.48 3.21
CA ILE A 403 -12.60 15.91 3.14
C ILE A 403 -13.21 16.40 4.46
N TYR A 404 -14.07 15.58 5.10
CA TYR A 404 -14.66 15.92 6.40
C TYR A 404 -13.63 15.97 7.54
N PHE A 405 -12.64 15.06 7.54
CA PHE A 405 -11.57 15.04 8.54
C PHE A 405 -10.76 16.35 8.53
N PHE A 406 -10.45 16.88 7.34
CA PHE A 406 -9.79 18.18 7.19
C PHE A 406 -10.64 19.39 7.62
N PHE A 407 -11.96 19.29 7.64
CA PHE A 407 -12.85 20.36 8.13
C PHE A 407 -13.05 20.36 9.65
N LEU A 408 -13.09 19.18 10.28
CA LEU A 408 -13.34 19.04 11.73
C LEU A 408 -12.12 19.36 12.61
N CYS A 409 -10.89 19.21 12.11
CA CYS A 409 -9.67 19.49 12.91
C CYS A 409 -9.37 20.98 13.16
N ARG A 410 -10.31 21.91 12.91
CA ARG A 410 -10.14 23.36 13.16
C ARG A 410 -10.79 23.83 14.47
N GLY A 411 -10.44 23.16 15.58
CA GLY A 411 -11.10 23.34 16.88
C GLY A 411 -10.19 23.23 18.11
N GLY A 412 -9.00 23.86 18.10
CA GLY A 412 -8.08 23.83 19.24
C GLY A 412 -7.30 25.13 19.42
N ASN A 413 -7.59 25.88 20.49
CA ASN A 413 -6.82 27.07 20.88
C ASN A 413 -5.58 26.65 21.69
N PRO A 414 -4.34 26.93 21.24
CA PRO A 414 -3.11 26.48 21.92
C PRO A 414 -2.81 27.20 23.24
N PHE A 415 -3.58 28.21 23.64
CA PHE A 415 -3.36 28.98 24.88
C PHE A 415 -4.14 28.45 26.11
N SER A 416 -4.88 27.35 25.98
CA SER A 416 -5.80 26.83 27.02
C SER A 416 -5.16 26.32 28.32
N THR A 417 -3.83 26.19 28.39
CA THR A 417 -3.10 25.62 29.54
C THR A 417 -2.29 26.63 30.36
N VAL A 418 -2.39 27.94 30.07
CA VAL A 418 -1.72 28.99 30.86
C VAL A 418 -2.45 29.23 32.18
N LYS A 419 -2.08 28.49 33.23
CA LYS A 419 -2.48 28.81 34.62
C LYS A 419 -1.80 30.11 35.07
N LEU A 420 -2.51 31.23 34.94
CA LEU A 420 -2.13 32.49 35.59
C LEU A 420 -2.11 32.30 37.12
N ARG A 421 -1.10 32.87 37.79
CA ARG A 421 -1.08 32.92 39.26
C ARG A 421 -2.13 33.94 39.74
N PRO A 422 -2.88 33.67 40.83
CA PRO A 422 -3.76 34.67 41.41
C PRO A 422 -2.98 35.91 41.88
N THR A 423 -3.20 37.05 41.23
CA THR A 423 -2.78 38.36 41.74
C THR A 423 -3.91 38.92 42.61
N VAL A 424 -3.67 39.05 43.91
CA VAL A 424 -4.63 39.65 44.84
C VAL A 424 -4.63 41.17 44.65
N THR A 425 -5.69 41.72 44.06
CA THR A 425 -5.96 43.17 44.10
C THR A 425 -6.54 43.53 45.47
N ASN A 426 -5.98 44.56 46.10
CA ASN A 426 -6.43 45.05 47.41
C ASN A 426 -7.36 46.25 47.19
N ASP A 427 -8.59 45.97 46.77
CA ASP A 427 -9.57 46.97 46.32
C ASP A 427 -10.20 47.74 47.49
N ARG A 428 -9.38 48.53 48.20
CA ARG A 428 -9.79 49.49 49.24
C ARG A 428 -10.40 50.77 48.66
N SER A 429 -11.39 50.64 47.77
CA SER A 429 -12.11 51.78 47.22
C SER A 429 -13.51 51.42 46.70
N ALA A 430 -14.42 51.13 47.64
CA ALA A 430 -15.86 51.17 47.41
C ALA A 430 -16.50 52.01 48.55
N PRO A 431 -17.38 52.99 48.26
CA PRO A 431 -18.00 53.81 49.29
C PRO A 431 -19.09 53.04 50.05
N LYS A 432 -19.31 53.41 51.31
CA LYS A 432 -20.48 52.95 52.08
C LYS A 432 -21.71 53.80 51.75
N ILE A 433 -22.80 53.14 51.41
CA ILE A 433 -24.19 53.56 51.65
C ILE A 433 -24.89 52.34 52.23
#